data_AF-A0A2S8EV56-F1
#
_entry.id   AF-A0A2S8EV56-F1
#
_cell.length_a   1.000
_cell.length_b   1.000
_cell.length_c   1.000
_cell.angle_alpha   90.00
_cell.angle_beta   90.00
_cell.angle_gamma   90.00
#
_symmetry.space_group_name_H-M   'P 1'
#
loop_
_entity.id
_entity.type
_entity.pdbx_description
1 polymer ?
#
loop_
_entity_poly.entity_id
_entity_poly.type
_entity_poly.pdbx_seq_one_letter_code
_entity_poly.pdbx_strand_id
1 'polypeptide(L)'
;MTPARRVSRALAALALIWAAAAAAPAARAAQCNPITHDGLDYTVCSARAGADRLRLWHLAPDGTPYGGFGRVADRLARGDQRLRFAMNGGMFHSDRSAVGLLIIDGQERAPLITSAGPGNFGLLPNGVFCIAADRFAVIETRAFAADRPDCRHATQSGPMLVIDGALHPRLLPDSTSRFVRNGVGVSADGQTAWLAISDQQVTFHEFARLFRDGLGTPNALFLDGNVSRLHAPGLGRSDWGLPIGPILGVAEPAPDR
;
A
#
# COMPACT_ATOMS: atom_id res chain seq x y z
N MET A 1 22.86 70.64 -40.98
CA MET A 1 22.76 69.97 -42.30
C MET A 1 24.04 69.20 -42.52
N THR A 2 23.99 67.87 -42.45
CA THR A 2 25.14 67.00 -42.73
C THR A 2 24.61 65.71 -43.32
N PRO A 3 24.95 65.36 -44.57
CA PRO A 3 24.60 64.06 -45.13
C PRO A 3 25.73 63.04 -44.94
N ALA A 4 25.29 61.85 -44.55
CA ALA A 4 25.77 60.51 -44.88
C ALA A 4 27.24 60.26 -45.25
N ARG A 5 27.83 59.25 -44.59
CA ARG A 5 28.54 58.15 -45.27
C ARG A 5 28.44 56.84 -44.47
N ARG A 6 28.20 55.77 -45.23
CA ARG A 6 27.95 54.39 -44.82
C ARG A 6 29.22 53.71 -44.29
N VAL A 7 29.08 52.82 -43.31
CA VAL A 7 30.00 51.68 -43.13
C VAL A 7 29.19 50.39 -43.01
N SER A 8 29.77 49.35 -43.59
CA SER A 8 29.18 48.11 -44.07
C SER A 8 28.83 47.09 -42.98
N ARG A 9 27.81 46.29 -43.36
CA ARG A 9 27.43 44.96 -42.89
C ARG A 9 28.59 44.11 -42.31
N ALA A 10 28.43 43.63 -41.09
CA ALA A 10 28.63 42.23 -40.70
C ALA A 10 28.32 42.09 -39.20
N LEU A 11 27.14 41.59 -38.86
CA LEU A 11 26.80 41.02 -37.54
C LEU A 11 25.45 40.29 -37.70
N ALA A 12 25.49 39.16 -38.40
CA ALA A 12 24.38 38.23 -38.47
C ALA A 12 24.93 36.86 -38.05
N ALA A 13 24.69 36.49 -36.79
CA ALA A 13 24.58 35.12 -36.28
C ALA A 13 24.83 35.09 -34.76
N LEU A 14 23.93 35.66 -33.96
CA LEU A 14 23.91 35.39 -32.52
C LEU A 14 22.51 35.63 -31.97
N ALA A 15 21.58 34.75 -32.31
CA ALA A 15 20.34 34.64 -31.57
C ALA A 15 19.74 33.25 -31.77
N LEU A 16 19.35 32.63 -30.64
CA LEU A 16 18.43 31.51 -30.52
C LEU A 16 19.03 30.10 -30.66
N ILE A 17 19.94 29.76 -29.74
CA ILE A 17 19.92 28.42 -29.17
C ILE A 17 18.81 28.46 -28.10
N TRP A 18 17.58 28.19 -28.53
CA TRP A 18 16.48 27.89 -27.62
C TRP A 18 16.85 26.60 -26.91
N ALA A 19 17.18 26.71 -25.62
CA ALA A 19 17.27 25.59 -24.71
C ALA A 19 15.87 24.99 -24.55
N ALA A 20 15.47 24.14 -25.51
CA ALA A 20 14.43 23.15 -25.29
C ALA A 20 15.02 22.06 -24.39
N ALA A 21 15.19 22.39 -23.11
CA ALA A 21 15.24 21.38 -22.07
C ALA A 21 13.84 20.76 -22.03
N ALA A 22 13.63 19.77 -22.90
CA ALA A 22 12.50 18.87 -22.78
C ALA A 22 12.55 18.36 -21.33
N ALA A 23 11.55 18.75 -20.54
CA ALA A 23 11.27 18.10 -19.28
C ALA A 23 10.97 16.63 -19.65
N ALA A 24 12.00 15.79 -19.61
CA ALA A 24 11.82 14.37 -19.69
C ALA A 24 10.78 14.03 -18.62
N PRO A 25 9.68 13.34 -18.94
CA PRO A 25 8.76 12.91 -17.92
C PRO A 25 9.60 12.14 -16.91
N ALA A 26 9.63 12.61 -15.66
CA ALA A 26 10.30 11.89 -14.60
C ALA A 26 9.77 10.47 -14.68
N ALA A 27 10.63 9.52 -15.08
CA ALA A 27 10.27 8.13 -15.13
C ALA A 27 9.70 7.83 -13.75
N ARG A 28 8.39 7.57 -13.68
CA ARG A 28 7.77 7.25 -12.39
C ARG A 28 8.47 5.98 -11.96
N ALA A 29 9.41 6.10 -11.03
CA ALA A 29 10.10 4.96 -10.46
C ALA A 29 9.06 3.88 -10.16
N ALA A 30 9.39 2.62 -10.46
CA ALA A 30 8.48 1.51 -10.19
C ALA A 30 7.98 1.66 -8.76
N GLN A 31 6.67 1.84 -8.59
CA GLN A 31 6.11 2.17 -7.27
C GLN A 31 6.09 0.96 -6.34
N CYS A 32 6.25 -0.23 -6.94
CA CYS A 32 6.66 -1.46 -6.30
C CYS A 32 8.09 -1.79 -6.70
N ASN A 33 8.95 -2.10 -5.73
CA ASN A 33 10.35 -2.46 -5.96
C ASN A 33 10.68 -3.75 -5.21
N PRO A 34 11.48 -4.65 -5.82
CA PRO A 34 12.18 -5.68 -5.07
C PRO A 34 13.16 -5.04 -4.09
N ILE A 35 13.28 -5.61 -2.89
CA ILE A 35 14.23 -5.21 -1.86
C ILE A 35 14.71 -6.46 -1.13
N THR A 36 16.00 -6.49 -0.80
CA THR A 36 16.58 -7.51 0.09
C THR A 36 16.86 -6.88 1.46
N HIS A 37 16.43 -7.55 2.53
CA HIS A 37 16.71 -7.16 3.90
C HIS A 37 17.09 -8.40 4.71
N ASP A 38 18.18 -8.36 5.47
CA ASP A 38 18.73 -9.52 6.19
C ASP A 38 18.92 -10.79 5.32
N GLY A 39 19.21 -10.61 4.02
CA GLY A 39 19.36 -11.72 3.07
C GLY A 39 18.04 -12.40 2.65
N LEU A 40 16.90 -11.77 2.94
CA LEU A 40 15.56 -12.20 2.56
C LEU A 40 14.97 -11.22 1.53
N ASP A 41 14.30 -11.73 0.50
CA ASP A 41 13.74 -10.93 -0.57
C ASP A 41 12.28 -10.56 -0.32
N TYR A 42 11.92 -9.33 -0.66
CA TYR A 42 10.60 -8.78 -0.51
C TYR A 42 10.26 -7.93 -1.73
N THR A 43 8.96 -7.77 -1.98
CA THR A 43 8.46 -6.73 -2.86
C THR A 43 7.73 -5.67 -2.02
N VAL A 44 8.13 -4.41 -2.15
CA VAL A 44 7.54 -3.28 -1.41
C VAL A 44 6.92 -2.28 -2.38
N CYS A 45 5.60 -2.08 -2.25
CA CYS A 45 4.83 -1.06 -2.94
C CYS A 45 4.58 0.14 -2.02
N SER A 46 4.67 1.35 -2.54
CA SER A 46 4.42 2.58 -1.76
C SER A 46 3.22 3.38 -2.28
N ALA A 47 2.54 4.06 -1.36
CA ALA A 47 1.49 5.04 -1.66
C ALA A 47 1.71 6.31 -0.83
N ARG A 48 1.42 7.47 -1.42
CA ARG A 48 1.47 8.78 -0.77
C ARG A 48 0.08 9.30 -0.44
N ALA A 49 -0.11 9.74 0.80
CA ALA A 49 -1.36 10.34 1.25
C ALA A 49 -1.66 11.62 0.45
N GLY A 50 -2.94 11.86 0.15
CA GLY A 50 -3.40 12.98 -0.68
C GLY A 50 -3.09 12.89 -2.19
N ALA A 51 -2.03 12.18 -2.59
CA ALA A 51 -1.63 12.04 -4.00
C ALA A 51 -2.16 10.74 -4.63
N ASP A 52 -2.10 9.62 -3.90
CA ASP A 52 -2.49 8.30 -4.40
C ASP A 52 -3.85 7.87 -3.86
N ARG A 53 -4.66 7.23 -4.72
CA ARG A 53 -5.98 6.70 -4.35
C ARG A 53 -5.84 5.29 -3.77
N LEU A 54 -5.13 5.16 -2.64
CA LEU A 54 -5.09 3.94 -1.85
C LEU A 54 -6.46 3.71 -1.21
N ARG A 55 -7.06 2.54 -1.43
CA ARG A 55 -8.40 2.20 -0.94
C ARG A 55 -8.63 0.70 -0.82
N LEU A 56 -9.74 0.35 -0.19
CA LEU A 56 -10.20 -1.02 -0.01
C LEU A 56 -11.35 -1.37 -0.97
N TRP A 57 -11.34 -2.59 -1.47
CA TRP A 57 -12.46 -3.25 -2.15
C TRP A 57 -12.82 -4.54 -1.40
N HIS A 58 -14.09 -4.91 -1.40
CA HIS A 58 -14.51 -6.18 -0.79
C HIS A 58 -15.65 -6.83 -1.56
N LEU A 59 -16.83 -6.22 -1.58
CA LEU A 59 -17.99 -6.68 -2.32
C LEU A 59 -18.20 -5.86 -3.60
N ALA A 60 -18.63 -6.53 -4.66
CA ALA A 60 -19.15 -5.91 -5.87
C ALA A 60 -20.57 -5.36 -5.63
N PRO A 61 -21.11 -4.51 -6.53
CA PRO A 61 -22.45 -3.94 -6.35
C PRO A 61 -23.59 -4.98 -6.23
N ASP A 62 -23.37 -6.20 -6.71
CA ASP A 62 -24.30 -7.34 -6.58
C ASP A 62 -24.22 -8.05 -5.22
N GLY A 63 -23.39 -7.55 -4.30
CA GLY A 63 -23.17 -8.14 -2.98
C GLY A 63 -22.19 -9.32 -2.95
N THR A 64 -21.70 -9.79 -4.09
CA THR A 64 -20.72 -10.89 -4.14
C THR A 64 -19.29 -10.38 -3.86
N PRO A 65 -18.43 -11.14 -3.18
CA PRO A 65 -17.04 -10.75 -2.99
C PRO A 65 -16.34 -10.58 -4.34
N TYR A 66 -15.50 -9.55 -4.50
CA TYR A 66 -14.61 -9.43 -5.66
C TYR A 66 -13.74 -10.68 -5.80
N GLY A 67 -13.27 -11.26 -4.70
CA GLY A 67 -12.57 -12.54 -4.69
C GLY A 67 -11.18 -12.53 -5.32
N GLY A 68 -10.75 -11.44 -5.95
CA GLY A 68 -9.44 -11.36 -6.57
C GLY A 68 -9.23 -10.08 -7.37
N PHE A 69 -7.98 -9.85 -7.76
CA PHE A 69 -7.53 -8.62 -8.41
C PHE A 69 -8.16 -8.39 -9.80
N GLY A 70 -8.45 -9.46 -10.55
CA GLY A 70 -9.06 -9.36 -11.88
C GLY A 70 -10.42 -8.66 -11.86
N ARG A 71 -11.35 -9.09 -10.99
CA ARG A 71 -12.67 -8.45 -10.88
C ARG A 71 -12.58 -6.99 -10.41
N VAL A 72 -11.59 -6.65 -9.58
CA VAL A 72 -11.31 -5.25 -9.19
C VAL A 72 -10.81 -4.47 -10.40
N ALA A 73 -9.85 -5.00 -11.15
CA ALA A 73 -9.31 -4.38 -12.35
C ALA A 73 -10.40 -4.15 -13.41
N ASP A 74 -11.27 -5.13 -13.66
CA ASP A 74 -12.40 -5.01 -14.59
C ASP A 74 -13.38 -3.91 -14.15
N ARG A 75 -13.66 -3.81 -12.86
CA ARG A 75 -14.53 -2.75 -12.32
C ARG A 75 -13.92 -1.36 -12.53
N LEU A 76 -12.61 -1.23 -12.35
CA LEU A 76 -11.87 0.02 -12.53
C LEU A 76 -11.81 0.42 -14.00
N ALA A 77 -11.59 -0.54 -14.90
CA ALA A 77 -11.53 -0.30 -16.33
C ALA A 77 -12.83 0.30 -16.89
N ARG A 78 -14.00 -0.04 -16.30
CA ARG A 78 -15.31 0.57 -16.65
C ARG A 78 -15.44 2.05 -16.28
N GLY A 79 -14.51 2.60 -15.51
CA GLY A 79 -14.49 4.01 -15.13
C GLY A 79 -13.17 4.69 -15.49
N ASP A 80 -12.51 4.25 -16.56
CA ASP A 80 -11.23 4.79 -17.04
C ASP A 80 -10.13 4.81 -15.97
N GLN A 81 -10.15 3.81 -15.09
CA GLN A 81 -9.12 3.57 -14.08
C GLN A 81 -8.44 2.23 -14.30
N ARG A 82 -7.26 2.06 -13.72
CA ARG A 82 -6.60 0.77 -13.58
C ARG A 82 -6.11 0.54 -12.15
N LEU A 83 -5.91 -0.72 -11.81
CA LEU A 83 -5.27 -1.11 -10.57
C LEU A 83 -3.76 -0.97 -10.74
N ARG A 84 -3.14 -0.05 -10.00
CA ARG A 84 -1.70 0.18 -10.06
C ARG A 84 -0.93 -0.95 -9.38
N PHE A 85 -1.35 -1.26 -8.16
CA PHE A 85 -0.96 -2.44 -7.42
C PHE A 85 -2.04 -2.77 -6.39
N ALA A 86 -2.08 -4.01 -5.93
CA ALA A 86 -2.94 -4.44 -4.83
C ALA A 86 -2.41 -5.69 -4.14
N MET A 87 -2.81 -5.89 -2.90
CA MET A 87 -2.67 -7.14 -2.18
C MET A 87 -3.97 -7.46 -1.43
N ASN A 88 -4.08 -8.66 -0.89
CA ASN A 88 -5.11 -8.94 0.12
C ASN A 88 -4.97 -7.95 1.30
N GLY A 89 -6.11 -7.48 1.80
CA GLY A 89 -6.20 -6.61 2.98
C GLY A 89 -6.20 -7.44 4.27
N GLY A 90 -7.03 -7.07 5.24
CA GLY A 90 -7.13 -7.79 6.51
C GLY A 90 -7.66 -9.22 6.39
N MET A 91 -7.54 -9.97 7.48
CA MET A 91 -8.00 -11.35 7.60
C MET A 91 -9.50 -11.50 7.32
N PHE A 92 -9.87 -12.65 6.74
CA PHE A 92 -11.24 -12.95 6.33
C PHE A 92 -11.65 -14.40 6.68
N HIS A 93 -12.95 -14.61 6.85
CA HIS A 93 -13.57 -15.92 7.06
C HIS A 93 -13.66 -16.73 5.75
N SER A 94 -14.01 -18.01 5.82
CA SER A 94 -14.12 -18.85 4.62
C SER A 94 -15.17 -18.37 3.61
N ASP A 95 -16.15 -17.56 4.02
CA ASP A 95 -17.13 -16.89 3.16
C ASP A 95 -16.62 -15.56 2.57
N ARG A 96 -15.38 -15.20 2.87
CA ARG A 96 -14.65 -14.00 2.44
C ARG A 96 -15.11 -12.72 3.15
N SER A 97 -15.98 -12.80 4.15
CA SER A 97 -16.28 -11.67 5.04
C SER A 97 -15.06 -11.29 5.90
N ALA A 98 -14.90 -10.01 6.22
CA ALA A 98 -13.80 -9.55 7.07
C ALA A 98 -13.96 -10.07 8.51
N VAL A 99 -12.85 -10.48 9.15
CA VAL A 99 -12.86 -10.96 10.54
C VAL A 99 -13.08 -9.83 11.54
N GLY A 100 -12.55 -8.64 11.25
CA GLY A 100 -12.67 -7.45 12.09
C GLY A 100 -13.10 -6.23 11.29
N LEU A 101 -12.87 -5.04 11.87
CA LEU A 101 -13.33 -3.77 11.29
C LEU A 101 -13.00 -3.69 9.81
N LEU A 102 -14.01 -3.38 9.02
CA LEU A 102 -13.87 -3.03 7.62
C LEU A 102 -14.66 -1.76 7.36
N ILE A 103 -13.99 -0.70 6.94
CA ILE A 103 -14.63 0.54 6.48
C ILE A 103 -14.31 0.72 5.00
N ILE A 104 -15.33 0.97 4.18
CA ILE A 104 -15.20 1.27 2.76
C ILE A 104 -16.07 2.48 2.43
N ASP A 105 -15.45 3.53 1.87
CA ASP A 105 -16.10 4.80 1.52
C ASP A 105 -16.85 5.42 2.71
N GLY A 106 -16.21 5.40 3.89
CA GLY A 106 -16.76 5.91 5.16
C GLY A 106 -17.84 5.03 5.79
N GLN A 107 -18.23 3.93 5.15
CA GLN A 107 -19.27 3.02 5.67
C GLN A 107 -18.64 1.81 6.34
N GLU A 108 -19.03 1.56 7.59
CA GLU A 108 -18.67 0.35 8.33
C GLU A 108 -19.40 -0.87 7.73
N ARG A 109 -18.63 -1.85 7.27
CA ARG A 109 -19.08 -3.10 6.65
C ARG A 109 -18.93 -4.30 7.58
N ALA A 110 -18.03 -4.22 8.55
CA ALA A 110 -17.82 -5.20 9.60
C ALA A 110 -17.36 -4.46 10.87
N PRO A 111 -17.74 -4.93 12.08
CA PRO A 111 -17.48 -4.23 13.33
C PRO A 111 -16.03 -4.39 13.81
N LEU A 112 -15.57 -3.46 14.64
CA LEU A 112 -14.29 -3.56 15.36
C LEU A 112 -14.35 -4.65 16.43
N ILE A 113 -13.31 -5.49 16.49
CA ILE A 113 -13.19 -6.57 17.49
C ILE A 113 -12.03 -6.25 18.44
N THR A 114 -12.32 -5.94 19.71
CA THR A 114 -11.32 -5.57 20.74
C THR A 114 -10.91 -6.74 21.65
N SER A 115 -11.65 -7.84 21.58
CA SER A 115 -11.39 -9.07 22.33
C SER A 115 -10.25 -9.87 21.70
N ALA A 116 -9.51 -10.61 22.52
CA ALA A 116 -8.64 -11.67 22.01
C ALA A 116 -9.50 -12.75 21.32
N GLY A 117 -8.87 -13.48 20.39
CA GLY A 117 -9.53 -14.54 19.62
C GLY A 117 -8.53 -15.64 19.22
N PRO A 118 -8.96 -16.63 18.45
CA PRO A 118 -8.05 -17.65 17.93
C PRO A 118 -7.14 -17.10 16.81
N GLY A 119 -6.03 -17.79 16.56
CA GLY A 119 -5.14 -17.54 15.43
C GLY A 119 -4.37 -16.21 15.51
N ASN A 120 -3.82 -15.79 14.37
CA ASN A 120 -3.01 -14.56 14.28
C ASN A 120 -3.80 -13.30 14.66
N PHE A 121 -5.10 -13.27 14.39
CA PHE A 121 -5.97 -12.14 14.71
C PHE A 121 -6.03 -11.86 16.21
N GLY A 122 -5.99 -12.91 17.04
CA GLY A 122 -5.96 -12.79 18.50
C GLY A 122 -4.57 -12.69 19.11
N LEU A 123 -3.51 -12.64 18.29
CA LEU A 123 -2.16 -12.35 18.77
C LEU A 123 -2.06 -10.84 19.05
N LEU A 124 -2.49 -10.45 20.25
CA LEU A 124 -2.50 -9.06 20.68
C LEU A 124 -1.08 -8.55 21.04
N PRO A 125 -0.78 -7.26 20.78
CA PRO A 125 -1.65 -6.26 20.14
C PRO A 125 -1.87 -6.49 18.64
N ASN A 126 -3.12 -6.32 18.21
CA ASN A 126 -3.53 -6.24 16.82
C ASN A 126 -3.90 -4.78 16.49
N GLY A 127 -4.24 -4.47 15.24
CA GLY A 127 -4.42 -3.07 14.86
C GLY A 127 -5.31 -2.83 13.66
N VAL A 128 -5.54 -1.56 13.40
CA VAL A 128 -6.34 -1.04 12.30
C VAL A 128 -5.42 -0.23 11.40
N PHE A 129 -5.35 -0.60 10.12
CA PHE A 129 -4.82 0.30 9.10
C PHE A 129 -5.93 1.25 8.66
N CYS A 130 -5.78 2.53 8.98
CA CYS A 130 -6.72 3.61 8.68
C CYS A 130 -6.19 4.47 7.52
N ILE A 131 -7.06 4.70 6.53
CA ILE A 131 -6.83 5.63 5.43
C ILE A 131 -7.81 6.80 5.60
N ALA A 132 -7.28 7.94 6.05
CA ALA A 132 -8.04 9.17 6.20
C ALA A 132 -8.03 9.99 4.89
N ALA A 133 -8.48 11.24 4.95
CA ALA A 133 -8.48 12.15 3.79
C ALA A 133 -7.06 12.46 3.29
N ASP A 134 -6.16 12.75 4.22
CA ASP A 134 -4.85 13.37 3.99
C ASP A 134 -3.68 12.63 4.66
N ARG A 135 -3.96 11.57 5.43
CA ARG A 135 -2.95 10.76 6.12
C ARG A 135 -3.31 9.28 6.18
N PHE A 136 -2.29 8.46 6.42
CA PHE A 136 -2.42 7.06 6.81
C PHE A 136 -2.06 6.88 8.28
N ALA A 137 -2.57 5.82 8.90
CA ALA A 137 -2.15 5.40 10.23
C ALA A 137 -2.31 3.90 10.40
N VAL A 138 -1.37 3.29 11.15
CA VAL A 138 -1.58 1.99 11.78
C VAL A 138 -1.76 2.26 13.27
N ILE A 139 -2.90 1.83 13.82
CA ILE A 139 -3.33 2.17 15.18
C ILE A 139 -3.66 0.88 15.92
N GLU A 140 -3.19 0.73 17.16
CA GLU A 140 -3.57 -0.39 18.01
C GLU A 140 -5.10 -0.41 18.22
N THR A 141 -5.70 -1.59 18.17
CA THR A 141 -7.16 -1.75 18.15
C THR A 141 -7.90 -1.08 19.30
N ARG A 142 -7.41 -1.15 20.54
CA ARG A 142 -8.06 -0.52 21.70
C ARG A 142 -7.83 0.98 21.72
N ALA A 143 -6.66 1.44 21.29
CA ALA A 143 -6.41 2.86 21.06
C ALA A 143 -7.37 3.43 19.99
N PHE A 144 -7.57 2.70 18.88
CA PHE A 144 -8.56 3.05 17.86
C PHE A 144 -9.99 3.09 18.40
N ALA A 145 -10.35 2.17 19.30
CA ALA A 145 -11.66 2.16 19.95
C ALA A 145 -11.87 3.37 20.89
N ALA A 146 -10.81 3.80 21.57
CA ALA A 146 -10.85 4.91 22.52
C ALA A 146 -10.87 6.28 21.83
N ASP A 147 -10.13 6.44 20.73
CA ASP A 147 -10.08 7.66 19.93
C ASP A 147 -10.15 7.29 18.44
N ARG A 148 -11.39 7.15 17.94
CA ARG A 148 -11.64 6.65 16.59
C ARG A 148 -11.45 7.77 15.56
N PRO A 149 -10.42 7.71 14.70
CA PRO A 149 -10.25 8.68 13.63
C PRO A 149 -11.30 8.49 12.52
N ASP A 150 -11.53 9.55 11.75
CA ASP A 150 -12.39 9.52 10.57
C ASP A 150 -11.66 8.85 9.38
N CYS A 151 -11.75 7.53 9.32
CA CYS A 151 -11.19 6.74 8.23
C CYS A 151 -12.18 6.64 7.07
N ARG A 152 -11.76 7.03 5.87
CA ARG A 152 -12.51 6.73 4.63
C ARG A 152 -12.46 5.24 4.30
N HIS A 153 -11.32 4.61 4.55
CA HIS A 153 -11.16 3.16 4.48
C HIS A 153 -10.41 2.68 5.71
N ALA A 154 -10.78 1.51 6.22
CA ALA A 154 -10.03 0.88 7.30
C ALA A 154 -10.12 -0.63 7.21
N THR A 155 -9.05 -1.32 7.59
CA THR A 155 -9.07 -2.77 7.76
C THR A 155 -8.37 -3.12 9.07
N GLN A 156 -9.04 -3.89 9.91
CA GLN A 156 -8.46 -4.47 11.10
C GLN A 156 -7.80 -5.80 10.76
N SER A 157 -6.61 -6.02 11.32
CA SER A 157 -5.95 -7.31 11.26
C SER A 157 -4.94 -7.46 12.40
N GLY A 158 -4.15 -8.53 12.39
CA GLY A 158 -3.18 -8.77 13.44
C GLY A 158 -2.23 -9.94 13.18
N PRO A 159 -1.07 -9.97 13.85
CA PRO A 159 -0.65 -9.01 14.86
C PRO A 159 -0.17 -7.67 14.28
N MET A 160 -0.04 -6.65 15.13
CA MET A 160 0.88 -5.55 14.81
C MET A 160 2.30 -6.11 14.72
N LEU A 161 3.07 -5.65 13.74
CA LEU A 161 4.46 -6.07 13.51
C LEU A 161 5.41 -5.15 14.28
N VAL A 162 5.16 -3.85 14.20
CA VAL A 162 5.90 -2.79 14.90
C VAL A 162 4.89 -1.92 15.64
N ILE A 163 5.22 -1.59 16.88
CA ILE A 163 4.42 -0.77 17.79
C ILE A 163 5.36 0.27 18.39
N ASP A 164 5.15 1.53 18.05
CA ASP A 164 5.97 2.67 18.51
C ASP A 164 7.49 2.44 18.35
N GLY A 165 7.88 1.89 17.20
CA GLY A 165 9.27 1.59 16.83
C GLY A 165 9.83 0.30 17.45
N ALA A 166 9.10 -0.38 18.33
CA ALA A 166 9.48 -1.68 18.88
C ALA A 166 8.82 -2.82 18.10
N LEU A 167 9.51 -3.97 17.97
CA LEU A 167 8.87 -5.17 17.46
C LEU A 167 7.81 -5.65 18.45
N HIS A 168 6.74 -6.24 17.93
CA HIS A 168 5.73 -6.85 18.76
C HIS A 168 6.36 -7.93 19.67
N PRO A 169 6.13 -7.89 21.01
CA PRO A 169 6.91 -8.64 22.00
C PRO A 169 6.77 -10.17 21.91
N ARG A 170 5.65 -10.66 21.35
CA ARG A 170 5.41 -12.09 21.14
C ARG A 170 5.98 -12.64 19.82
N LEU A 171 6.66 -11.83 19.01
CA LEU A 171 7.29 -12.30 17.78
C LEU A 171 8.65 -12.93 18.13
N LEU A 172 8.68 -14.26 18.17
CA LEU A 172 9.86 -15.01 18.58
C LEU A 172 10.92 -15.01 17.46
N PRO A 173 12.18 -14.64 17.75
CA PRO A 173 13.28 -14.69 16.78
C PRO A 173 13.54 -16.10 16.23
N ASP A 174 13.32 -17.13 17.04
CA ASP A 174 13.53 -18.55 16.76
C ASP A 174 12.23 -19.29 16.36
N SER A 175 11.17 -18.56 16.01
CA SER A 175 9.91 -19.14 15.57
C SER A 175 10.09 -20.11 14.38
N THR A 176 9.47 -21.28 14.47
CA THR A 176 9.41 -22.24 13.35
C THR A 176 8.27 -21.98 12.37
N SER A 177 7.34 -21.07 12.70
CA SER A 177 6.23 -20.66 11.82
C SER A 177 6.75 -19.80 10.66
N ARG A 178 6.89 -20.38 9.47
CA ARG A 178 7.35 -19.68 8.25
C ARG A 178 6.24 -19.73 7.21
N PHE A 179 5.89 -18.56 6.66
CA PHE A 179 4.88 -18.40 5.61
C PHE A 179 5.27 -17.24 4.72
N VAL A 180 4.69 -17.18 3.51
CA VAL A 180 4.67 -15.92 2.76
C VAL A 180 3.76 -14.95 3.49
N ARG A 181 4.24 -13.74 3.76
CA ARG A 181 3.55 -12.75 4.61
C ARG A 181 3.40 -11.44 3.87
N ASN A 182 2.26 -10.78 4.06
CA ASN A 182 2.07 -9.40 3.63
C ASN A 182 1.69 -8.49 4.80
N GLY A 183 1.97 -7.20 4.65
CA GLY A 183 1.81 -6.22 5.72
C GLY A 183 1.83 -4.80 5.20
N VAL A 184 1.44 -3.87 6.06
CA VAL A 184 1.49 -2.44 5.81
C VAL A 184 2.17 -1.72 6.95
N GLY A 185 3.11 -0.82 6.63
CA GLY A 185 3.74 0.08 7.58
C GLY A 185 3.56 1.52 7.12
N VAL A 186 3.51 2.45 8.06
CA VAL A 186 3.25 3.88 7.79
C VAL A 186 4.40 4.72 8.32
N SER A 187 4.76 5.77 7.59
CA SER A 187 5.78 6.73 8.01
C SER A 187 5.36 7.52 9.25
N ALA A 188 6.33 8.04 10.01
CA ALA A 188 6.04 8.78 11.23
C ALA A 188 5.18 10.04 11.01
N ASP A 189 5.27 10.66 9.84
CA ASP A 189 4.43 11.80 9.44
C ASP A 189 3.06 11.40 8.88
N GLY A 190 2.78 10.09 8.74
CA GLY A 190 1.53 9.57 8.17
C GLY A 190 1.39 9.72 6.65
N GLN A 191 2.42 10.24 5.96
CA GLN A 191 2.31 10.60 4.54
C GLN A 191 2.63 9.46 3.56
N THR A 192 3.31 8.42 4.02
CA THR A 192 3.68 7.26 3.19
C THR A 192 3.19 5.97 3.82
N ALA A 193 2.54 5.13 3.02
CA ALA A 193 2.25 3.75 3.37
C ALA A 193 3.10 2.82 2.51
N TRP A 194 3.81 1.90 3.14
CA TRP A 194 4.53 0.81 2.48
C TRP A 194 3.76 -0.48 2.67
N LEU A 195 3.35 -1.08 1.56
CA LEU A 195 2.73 -2.39 1.50
C LEU A 195 3.78 -3.39 1.04
N ALA A 196 4.13 -4.34 1.89
CA ALA A 196 5.18 -5.32 1.63
C ALA A 196 4.60 -6.73 1.53
N ILE A 197 5.25 -7.57 0.72
CA ILE A 197 5.07 -9.02 0.68
C ILE A 197 6.45 -9.69 0.66
N SER A 198 6.61 -10.80 1.38
CA SER A 198 7.82 -11.63 1.28
C SER A 198 7.79 -12.51 0.04
N ASP A 199 8.92 -12.64 -0.64
CA ASP A 199 9.02 -13.47 -1.85
C ASP A 199 9.40 -14.93 -1.52
N GLN A 200 9.64 -15.20 -0.24
CA GLN A 200 9.83 -16.52 0.37
C GLN A 200 9.10 -16.63 1.71
N GLN A 201 9.14 -17.83 2.30
CA GLN A 201 8.60 -18.08 3.64
C GLN A 201 9.49 -17.46 4.72
N VAL A 202 8.90 -16.64 5.58
CA VAL A 202 9.58 -15.93 6.67
C VAL A 202 8.82 -16.05 7.98
N THR A 203 9.49 -15.85 9.12
CA THR A 203 8.83 -15.72 10.43
C THR A 203 8.17 -14.36 10.53
N PHE A 204 7.29 -14.20 11.52
CA PHE A 204 6.81 -12.86 11.87
C PHE A 204 7.94 -11.95 12.33
N HIS A 205 8.93 -12.46 13.06
CA HIS A 205 10.04 -11.66 13.56
C HIS A 205 10.89 -11.10 12.41
N GLU A 206 11.28 -11.94 11.44
CA GLU A 206 12.00 -11.53 10.23
C GLU A 206 11.18 -10.52 9.42
N PHE A 207 9.88 -10.78 9.23
CA PHE A 207 9.02 -9.85 8.48
C PHE A 207 8.83 -8.51 9.19
N ALA A 208 8.71 -8.51 10.52
CA ALA A 208 8.58 -7.29 11.30
C ALA A 208 9.88 -6.46 11.30
N ARG A 209 11.05 -7.09 11.22
CA ARG A 209 12.33 -6.40 11.06
C ARG A 209 12.44 -5.64 9.74
N LEU A 210 11.86 -6.14 8.64
CA LEU A 210 11.76 -5.33 7.41
C LEU A 210 11.09 -3.98 7.69
N PHE A 211 9.98 -3.96 8.43
CA PHE A 211 9.25 -2.73 8.72
C PHE A 211 9.98 -1.82 9.70
N ARG A 212 10.57 -2.37 10.75
CA ARG A 212 11.28 -1.59 11.78
C ARG A 212 12.65 -1.10 11.29
N ASP A 213 13.47 -2.02 10.80
CA ASP A 213 14.89 -1.79 10.50
C ASP A 213 15.09 -1.38 9.04
N GLY A 214 14.35 -1.99 8.11
CA GLY A 214 14.48 -1.73 6.67
C GLY A 214 13.72 -0.48 6.21
N LEU A 215 12.45 -0.34 6.63
CA LEU A 215 11.56 0.75 6.21
C LEU A 215 11.43 1.87 7.26
N GLY A 216 11.93 1.67 8.48
CA GLY A 216 11.93 2.70 9.54
C GLY A 216 10.53 3.10 10.00
N THR A 217 9.53 2.21 9.88
CA THR A 217 8.14 2.54 10.23
C THR A 217 7.95 2.45 11.75
N PRO A 218 7.35 3.47 12.41
CA PRO A 218 7.03 3.38 13.83
C PRO A 218 5.91 2.39 14.11
N ASN A 219 4.98 2.22 13.18
CA ASN A 219 3.86 1.29 13.33
C ASN A 219 3.64 0.51 12.03
N ALA A 220 3.48 -0.81 12.17
CA ALA A 220 3.21 -1.71 11.06
C ALA A 220 2.26 -2.83 11.45
N LEU A 221 1.49 -3.32 10.48
CA LEU A 221 0.40 -4.26 10.66
C LEU A 221 0.53 -5.43 9.69
N PHE A 222 0.40 -6.64 10.22
CA PHE A 222 0.23 -7.83 9.38
C PHE A 222 -1.17 -7.88 8.78
N LEU A 223 -1.29 -8.23 7.50
CA LEU A 223 -2.56 -8.16 6.76
C LEU A 223 -3.31 -9.50 6.73
N ASP A 224 -2.93 -10.50 5.93
CA ASP A 224 -3.62 -11.80 5.94
C ASP A 224 -2.68 -12.98 6.21
N GLY A 225 -3.15 -13.89 7.05
CA GLY A 225 -2.48 -15.12 7.49
C GLY A 225 -2.65 -16.31 6.57
N ASN A 226 -3.75 -16.39 5.81
CA ASN A 226 -4.06 -17.60 5.05
C ASN A 226 -3.58 -17.53 3.61
N VAL A 227 -3.66 -16.36 2.98
CA VAL A 227 -3.26 -16.18 1.58
C VAL A 227 -2.63 -14.79 1.41
N SER A 228 -1.33 -14.73 1.20
CA SER A 228 -0.62 -13.50 0.81
C SER A 228 -0.39 -13.48 -0.70
N ARG A 229 -0.91 -12.46 -1.38
CA ARG A 229 -0.83 -12.30 -2.84
C ARG A 229 -0.59 -10.85 -3.23
N LEU A 230 0.15 -10.63 -4.31
CA LEU A 230 0.41 -9.32 -4.90
C LEU A 230 -0.04 -9.25 -6.37
N HIS A 231 -0.67 -8.14 -6.72
CA HIS A 231 -0.82 -7.64 -8.07
C HIS A 231 0.05 -6.40 -8.23
N ALA A 232 1.07 -6.48 -9.08
CA ALA A 232 2.00 -5.40 -9.39
C ALA A 232 2.38 -5.47 -10.88
N PRO A 233 1.49 -5.02 -11.80
CA PRO A 233 1.70 -5.10 -13.25
C PRO A 233 2.97 -4.37 -13.70
N GLY A 234 3.40 -3.31 -13.00
CA GLY A 234 4.68 -2.64 -13.27
C GLY A 234 5.91 -3.52 -13.07
N LEU A 235 5.79 -4.64 -12.34
CA LEU A 235 6.81 -5.67 -12.18
C LEU A 235 6.50 -6.93 -13.01
N GLY A 236 5.47 -6.91 -13.85
CA GLY A 236 4.99 -8.11 -14.55
C GLY A 236 4.41 -9.18 -13.63
N ARG A 237 4.07 -8.84 -12.37
CA ARG A 237 3.62 -9.78 -11.35
C ARG A 237 2.12 -9.67 -11.10
N SER A 238 1.44 -10.80 -11.11
CA SER A 238 0.07 -10.92 -10.59
C SER A 238 -0.15 -12.32 -10.07
N ASP A 239 -0.15 -12.46 -8.75
CA ASP A 239 -0.24 -13.75 -8.08
C ASP A 239 -1.66 -14.32 -8.21
N TRP A 240 -1.74 -15.57 -8.67
CA TRP A 240 -2.97 -16.36 -8.79
C TRP A 240 -3.20 -17.19 -7.53
N GLY A 241 -4.44 -17.55 -7.25
CA GLY A 241 -4.77 -18.41 -6.11
C GLY A 241 -6.26 -18.40 -5.78
N LEU A 242 -6.59 -18.98 -4.63
CA LEU A 242 -7.96 -19.05 -4.12
C LEU A 242 -8.58 -17.66 -3.95
N PRO A 243 -9.92 -17.57 -3.95
CA PRO A 243 -10.61 -16.30 -3.72
C PRO A 243 -10.28 -15.69 -2.36
N ILE A 244 -9.93 -14.40 -2.37
CA ILE A 244 -9.55 -13.60 -1.20
C ILE A 244 -10.69 -12.69 -0.72
N GLY A 245 -10.61 -12.24 0.54
CA GLY A 245 -11.56 -11.29 1.15
C GLY A 245 -11.31 -9.84 0.76
N PRO A 246 -11.13 -8.92 1.73
CA PRO A 246 -10.78 -7.53 1.43
C PRO A 246 -9.51 -7.42 0.57
N ILE A 247 -9.49 -6.45 -0.34
CA ILE A 247 -8.38 -6.16 -1.25
C ILE A 247 -7.96 -4.72 -1.02
N LEU A 248 -6.68 -4.50 -0.73
CA LEU A 248 -6.08 -3.19 -0.49
C LEU A 248 -5.18 -2.83 -1.67
N GLY A 249 -5.34 -1.65 -2.26
CA GLY A 249 -4.51 -1.26 -3.40
C GLY A 249 -4.74 0.17 -3.87
N VAL A 250 -3.92 0.58 -4.84
CA VAL A 250 -3.98 1.92 -5.43
C VAL A 250 -4.67 1.84 -6.79
N ALA A 251 -5.73 2.62 -6.95
CA ALA A 251 -6.33 2.88 -8.25
C ALA A 251 -5.76 4.17 -8.85
N GLU A 252 -5.60 4.20 -10.17
CA GLU A 252 -5.18 5.40 -10.87
C GLU A 252 -5.91 5.53 -12.21
N PRO A 253 -5.94 6.72 -12.83
CA PRO A 253 -6.42 6.86 -14.19
C PRO A 253 -5.72 5.88 -15.13
N ALA A 254 -6.48 5.30 -16.06
CA ALA A 254 -5.89 4.54 -17.15
C ALA A 254 -4.99 5.49 -17.97
N PRO A 255 -3.86 5.00 -18.52
CA PRO A 255 -3.07 5.81 -19.43
C PRO A 255 -3.92 6.09 -20.67
N ASP A 256 -3.81 7.30 -21.21
CA ASP A 256 -4.41 7.66 -22.49
C ASP A 256 -3.88 6.66 -23.54
N ARG A 257 -4.81 6.03 -24.27
CA ARG A 257 -4.49 5.05 -25.33
C ARG A 257 -4.03 5.74 -26.60
#